data_AF-A0A0U5C8U7-F1
#
_entry.id   AF-A0A0U5C8U7-F1
#
_cell.length_a   1.000
_cell.length_b   1.000
_cell.length_c   1.000
_cell.angle_alpha   90.00
_cell.angle_beta   90.00
_cell.angle_gamma   90.00
#
_symmetry.space_group_name_H-M   'P 1'
#
loop_
_entity.id
_entity.type
_entity.pdbx_description
1 polymer ?
#
loop_
_entity_poly.entity_id
_entity_poly.type
_entity_poly.pdbx_seq_one_letter_code
_entity_poly.pdbx_strand_id
1 'polypeptide(L)'
;MSGLPSLHSIPLSLVLTAGVVPVAFYMFYDRLPPLWPSSKKAMMIGPKQPQTITSLECPYSYLRQIYGKYHWAPFLHKISPNLKNEDPPKYQWILEVMDVIHLCLMLVDDISDNSDFRKGKPAAHRIYGPSETANRAYYRVTQILNETVTRFPKLAPFLLQCLEEILHGQDLSLIWRRDGLNAFPTSAEERMAAYREMASLKTGALFRLMGQLALEDKSKDRTLTIVAWCTQLQNDFKNVYSSEYAKAKGALAEDLRNREFSYPIVLALEAPGGEWVVRALECGSPRNIRKALEVIQSESVRNTCFAELKSSSVPVKDWLDIWGRDEKMNLKSQKK
;
A
#
# COMPACT_ATOMS: atom_id res chain seq x y z
N MET A 1 33.77 -58.32 33.53
CA MET A 1 34.66 -58.26 32.35
C MET A 1 33.80 -58.39 31.09
N SER A 2 33.55 -57.28 30.42
CA SER A 2 33.25 -57.23 28.98
C SER A 2 33.49 -55.78 28.55
N GLY A 3 34.57 -55.57 27.81
CA GLY A 3 35.12 -54.26 27.49
C GLY A 3 34.22 -53.43 26.58
N LEU A 4 34.20 -52.12 26.83
CA LEU A 4 33.76 -51.11 25.88
C LEU A 4 34.61 -51.20 24.60
N PRO A 5 34.02 -51.13 23.39
CA PRO A 5 34.79 -51.08 22.16
C PRO A 5 35.48 -49.72 22.02
N SER A 6 36.77 -49.77 21.66
CA SER A 6 37.65 -48.62 21.43
C SER A 6 37.15 -47.73 20.28
N LEU A 7 37.12 -46.42 20.50
CA LEU A 7 36.76 -45.38 19.52
C LEU A 7 37.76 -45.17 18.36
N HIS A 8 38.62 -46.15 18.07
CA HIS A 8 39.59 -46.10 16.98
C HIS A 8 39.23 -47.12 15.89
N SER A 9 38.26 -46.79 15.03
CA SER A 9 38.13 -47.36 13.68
C SER A 9 36.83 -46.90 13.00
N ILE A 10 36.54 -45.60 12.99
CA ILE A 10 35.65 -45.08 11.93
C ILE A 10 36.55 -44.88 10.71
N PRO A 11 36.34 -45.59 9.59
CA PRO A 11 37.13 -45.41 8.38
C PRO A 11 37.04 -43.95 7.95
N LEU A 12 38.18 -43.30 7.66
CA LEU A 12 38.22 -41.91 7.20
C LEU A 12 37.32 -41.68 5.98
N SER A 13 37.15 -42.71 5.15
CA SER A 13 36.24 -42.75 4.01
C SER A 13 34.77 -42.55 4.41
N LEU A 14 34.33 -43.11 5.54
CA LEU A 14 32.95 -42.98 6.03
C LEU A 14 32.66 -41.55 6.53
N VAL A 15 33.64 -40.92 7.19
CA VAL A 15 33.56 -39.52 7.66
C VAL A 15 33.58 -38.55 6.48
N LEU A 16 34.43 -38.81 5.47
CA LEU A 16 34.47 -38.05 4.23
C LEU A 16 33.16 -38.19 3.45
N THR A 17 32.58 -39.38 3.31
CA THR A 17 31.31 -39.56 2.59
C THR A 17 30.11 -38.99 3.35
N ALA A 18 30.07 -39.13 4.68
CA ALA A 18 28.94 -38.64 5.48
C ALA A 18 29.00 -37.13 5.75
N GLY A 19 30.17 -36.50 5.67
CA GLY A 19 30.34 -35.05 5.87
C GLY A 19 30.47 -34.25 4.58
N VAL A 20 31.25 -34.73 3.60
CA VAL A 20 31.56 -33.96 2.38
C VAL A 20 30.44 -34.04 1.35
N VAL A 21 29.77 -35.20 1.21
CA VAL A 21 28.70 -35.35 0.22
C VAL A 21 27.47 -34.49 0.57
N PRO A 22 26.96 -34.45 1.83
CA PRO A 22 25.85 -33.57 2.16
C PRO A 22 26.24 -32.10 2.13
N VAL A 23 27.48 -31.73 2.50
CA VAL A 23 27.95 -30.34 2.41
C VAL A 23 28.11 -29.91 0.95
N ALA A 24 28.70 -30.73 0.09
CA ALA A 24 28.81 -30.43 -1.34
C ALA A 24 27.43 -30.35 -2.00
N PHE A 25 26.51 -31.26 -1.65
CA PHE A 25 25.13 -31.21 -2.12
C PHE A 25 24.38 -29.97 -1.62
N TYR A 26 24.56 -29.61 -0.34
CA TYR A 26 24.01 -28.38 0.24
C TYR A 26 24.59 -27.14 -0.45
N MET A 27 25.90 -27.09 -0.70
CA MET A 27 26.55 -26.00 -1.43
C MET A 27 26.08 -25.91 -2.89
N PHE A 28 25.81 -27.04 -3.54
CA PHE A 28 25.26 -27.08 -4.90
C PHE A 28 23.80 -26.62 -4.92
N TYR A 29 22.98 -27.12 -3.99
CA TYR A 29 21.59 -26.71 -3.77
C TYR A 29 21.50 -25.21 -3.44
N ASP A 30 22.42 -24.69 -2.62
CA ASP A 30 22.52 -23.27 -2.30
C ASP A 30 23.13 -22.42 -3.43
N ARG A 31 23.51 -23.01 -4.56
CA ARG A 31 23.82 -22.27 -5.80
C ARG A 31 22.74 -22.37 -6.86
N LEU A 32 21.82 -23.32 -6.75
CA LEU A 32 20.70 -23.44 -7.68
C LEU A 32 19.72 -22.27 -7.54
N PRO A 33 19.10 -21.80 -8.64
CA PRO A 33 17.99 -20.87 -8.56
C PRO A 33 16.88 -21.42 -7.66
N PRO A 34 16.08 -20.55 -7.01
CA PRO A 34 14.95 -21.00 -6.22
C PRO A 34 14.01 -21.87 -7.07
N LEU A 35 13.90 -23.16 -6.72
CA LEU A 35 13.02 -24.12 -7.41
C LEU A 35 11.53 -23.80 -7.19
N TRP A 36 11.21 -23.19 -6.05
CA TRP A 36 9.87 -22.71 -5.71
C TRP A 36 9.84 -21.19 -5.52
N PRO A 37 8.79 -20.52 -6.03
CA PRO A 37 8.57 -19.07 -5.83
C PRO A 37 8.49 -18.68 -4.34
N SER A 38 8.10 -19.60 -3.47
CA SER A 38 7.97 -19.42 -2.02
C SER A 38 9.26 -19.69 -1.23
N SER A 39 10.36 -20.06 -1.90
CA SER A 39 11.61 -20.30 -1.19
C SER A 39 12.21 -18.98 -0.66
N LYS A 40 12.83 -19.01 0.53
CA LYS A 40 13.51 -17.85 1.14
C LYS A 40 14.48 -17.17 0.17
N LYS A 41 15.08 -17.94 -0.73
CA LYS A 41 16.02 -17.50 -1.76
C LYS A 41 15.37 -16.72 -2.90
N ALA A 42 14.11 -17.03 -3.25
CA ALA A 42 13.32 -16.24 -4.19
C ALA A 42 12.91 -14.87 -3.61
N MET A 43 12.68 -14.80 -2.30
CA MET A 43 12.26 -13.55 -1.64
C MET A 43 13.42 -12.57 -1.41
N MET A 44 14.66 -13.06 -1.26
CA MET A 44 15.83 -12.21 -1.01
C MET A 44 16.51 -11.69 -2.30
N ILE A 45 16.29 -12.34 -3.43
CA ILE A 45 16.94 -11.98 -4.70
C ILE A 45 15.90 -11.28 -5.57
N GLY A 46 15.92 -9.94 -5.60
CA GLY A 46 15.23 -9.18 -6.65
C GLY A 46 15.70 -9.66 -8.03
N PRO A 47 14.86 -9.60 -9.08
CA PRO A 47 15.24 -10.10 -10.40
C PRO A 47 16.56 -9.48 -10.81
N LYS A 48 17.54 -10.35 -11.08
CA LYS A 48 18.86 -9.91 -11.54
C LYS A 48 18.65 -9.15 -12.85
N GLN A 49 19.19 -7.94 -12.93
CA GLN A 49 19.20 -7.03 -14.07
C GLN A 49 18.01 -6.04 -14.19
N PRO A 50 17.79 -5.13 -13.22
CA PRO A 50 16.79 -4.06 -13.33
C PRO A 50 16.93 -3.21 -14.61
N GLN A 51 18.15 -3.10 -15.14
CA GLN A 51 18.48 -2.44 -16.41
C GLN A 51 17.73 -2.99 -17.64
N THR A 52 17.19 -4.21 -17.57
CA THR A 52 16.37 -4.78 -18.65
C THR A 52 14.97 -4.17 -18.74
N ILE A 53 14.49 -3.57 -17.64
CA ILE A 53 13.14 -3.00 -17.52
C ILE A 53 13.19 -1.47 -17.47
N THR A 54 14.24 -0.89 -16.87
CA THR A 54 14.35 0.56 -16.66
C THR A 54 15.81 1.01 -16.62
N SER A 55 16.09 2.21 -17.14
CA SER A 55 17.42 2.84 -17.04
C SER A 55 17.67 3.53 -15.69
N LEU A 56 16.70 3.51 -14.78
CA LEU A 56 16.78 4.20 -13.49
C LEU A 56 17.40 3.29 -12.44
N GLU A 57 18.36 3.83 -11.71
CA GLU A 57 19.16 3.07 -10.74
C GLU A 57 18.48 2.82 -9.40
N CYS A 58 17.34 3.46 -9.10
CA CYS A 58 16.67 3.23 -7.82
C CYS A 58 15.13 3.25 -7.86
N PRO A 59 14.48 2.50 -6.94
CA PRO A 59 13.02 2.39 -6.83
C PRO A 59 12.26 3.72 -6.79
N TYR A 60 12.75 4.69 -6.02
CA TYR A 60 12.10 5.99 -5.87
C TYR A 60 12.10 6.80 -7.16
N SER A 61 13.26 6.89 -7.84
CA SER A 61 13.35 7.60 -9.13
C SER A 61 12.44 6.96 -10.18
N TYR A 62 12.36 5.63 -10.20
CA TYR A 62 11.46 4.89 -11.09
C TYR A 62 10.00 5.26 -10.84
N LEU A 63 9.53 5.18 -9.60
CA LEU A 63 8.14 5.52 -9.30
C LEU A 63 7.85 7.01 -9.54
N ARG A 64 8.81 7.90 -9.25
CA ARG A 64 8.70 9.33 -9.52
C ARG A 64 8.59 9.62 -11.02
N GLN A 65 9.27 8.88 -11.89
CA GLN A 65 9.10 9.02 -13.34
C GLN A 65 7.67 8.69 -13.78
N ILE A 66 7.06 7.67 -13.18
CA ILE A 66 5.68 7.25 -13.51
C ILE A 66 4.65 8.32 -13.10
N TYR A 67 4.86 8.99 -11.96
CA TYR A 67 3.91 9.96 -11.42
C TYR A 67 4.20 11.40 -11.84
N GLY A 68 5.41 11.71 -12.30
CA GLY A 68 5.89 13.06 -12.51
C GLY A 68 6.37 13.72 -11.22
N LYS A 69 6.77 14.99 -11.34
CA LYS A 69 7.18 15.82 -10.20
C LYS A 69 6.05 16.76 -9.81
N TYR A 70 5.93 17.01 -8.52
CA TYR A 70 5.07 18.04 -7.95
C TYR A 70 3.59 17.82 -8.28
N HIS A 71 3.14 16.57 -8.18
CA HIS A 71 1.73 16.19 -8.36
C HIS A 71 0.80 17.02 -7.47
N TRP A 72 1.29 17.40 -6.30
CA TRP A 72 0.59 18.17 -5.28
C TRP A 72 0.56 19.69 -5.51
N ALA A 73 1.21 20.21 -6.56
CA ALA A 73 1.28 21.65 -6.82
C ALA A 73 -0.09 22.34 -6.96
N PRO A 74 -1.09 21.76 -7.65
CA PRO A 74 -2.42 22.35 -7.73
C PRO A 74 -3.12 22.44 -6.35
N PHE A 75 -2.94 21.44 -5.48
CA PHE A 75 -3.47 21.47 -4.13
C PHE A 75 -2.79 22.53 -3.27
N LEU A 76 -1.45 22.59 -3.32
CA LEU A 76 -0.70 23.58 -2.57
C LEU A 76 -1.08 25.01 -3.00
N HIS A 77 -1.28 25.23 -4.29
CA HIS A 77 -1.76 26.52 -4.80
C HIS A 77 -3.18 26.84 -4.32
N LYS A 78 -4.07 25.86 -4.21
CA LYS A 78 -5.42 26.09 -3.65
C LYS A 78 -5.38 26.42 -2.16
N ILE A 79 -4.46 25.80 -1.40
CA ILE A 79 -4.29 26.03 0.05
C ILE A 79 -3.67 27.41 0.30
N SER A 80 -2.58 27.73 -0.42
CA SER A 80 -1.83 28.97 -0.25
C SER A 80 -1.41 29.52 -1.63
N PRO A 81 -2.26 30.36 -2.27
CA PRO A 81 -2.05 30.81 -3.65
C PRO A 81 -0.76 31.60 -3.88
N ASN A 82 -0.36 32.39 -2.89
CA ASN A 82 0.78 33.29 -3.01
C ASN A 82 2.11 32.67 -2.53
N LEU A 83 2.08 31.49 -1.90
CA LEU A 83 3.26 30.89 -1.26
C LEU A 83 4.45 30.74 -2.23
N LYS A 84 4.16 30.43 -3.50
CA LYS A 84 5.19 30.30 -4.53
C LYS A 84 6.02 31.57 -4.73
N ASN A 85 5.40 32.74 -4.54
CA ASN A 85 6.04 34.04 -4.73
C ASN A 85 6.59 34.60 -3.41
N GLU A 86 5.87 34.39 -2.30
CA GLU A 86 6.23 34.90 -0.97
C GLU A 86 7.39 34.11 -0.33
N ASP A 87 7.38 32.78 -0.46
CA ASP A 87 8.44 31.90 0.04
C ASP A 87 8.70 30.74 -0.95
N PRO A 88 9.42 31.03 -2.07
CA PRO A 88 9.74 30.01 -3.07
C PRO A 88 10.52 28.80 -2.50
N PRO A 89 11.50 28.96 -1.59
CA PRO A 89 12.18 27.83 -0.95
C PRO A 89 11.22 26.91 -0.18
N LYS A 90 10.32 27.46 0.65
CA LYS A 90 9.31 26.66 1.37
C LYS A 90 8.35 26.00 0.40
N TYR A 91 7.86 26.72 -0.62
CA TYR A 91 6.97 26.16 -1.63
C TYR A 91 7.57 24.93 -2.31
N GLN A 92 8.80 25.02 -2.80
CA GLN A 92 9.49 23.89 -3.45
C GLN A 92 9.73 22.74 -2.47
N TRP A 93 10.10 23.06 -1.23
CA TRP A 93 10.32 22.06 -0.20
C TRP A 93 9.04 21.30 0.15
N ILE A 94 7.89 21.96 0.35
CA ILE A 94 6.61 21.28 0.62
C ILE A 94 6.27 20.30 -0.50
N LEU A 95 6.45 20.70 -1.76
CA LEU A 95 6.18 19.82 -2.90
C LEU A 95 7.09 18.59 -2.91
N GLU A 96 8.37 18.75 -2.56
CA GLU A 96 9.31 17.63 -2.43
C GLU A 96 8.94 16.72 -1.26
N VAL A 97 8.56 17.27 -0.10
CA VAL A 97 8.09 16.47 1.05
C VAL A 97 6.87 15.65 0.65
N MET A 98 5.86 16.28 0.04
CA MET A 98 4.62 15.61 -0.34
C MET A 98 4.85 14.53 -1.40
N ASP A 99 5.71 14.76 -2.39
CA ASP A 99 6.12 13.74 -3.36
C ASP A 99 6.87 12.59 -2.65
N VAL A 100 7.84 12.89 -1.78
CA VAL A 100 8.63 11.86 -1.08
C VAL A 100 7.75 10.99 -0.19
N ILE A 101 6.96 11.59 0.70
CA ILE A 101 6.12 10.85 1.64
C ILE A 101 5.12 9.99 0.86
N HIS A 102 4.39 10.58 -0.09
CA HIS A 102 3.39 9.84 -0.86
C HIS A 102 4.01 8.67 -1.64
N LEU A 103 5.06 8.92 -2.43
CA LEU A 103 5.65 7.89 -3.28
C LEU A 103 6.38 6.81 -2.47
N CYS A 104 7.06 7.17 -1.37
CA CYS A 104 7.74 6.18 -0.54
C CYS A 104 6.75 5.25 0.18
N LEU A 105 5.63 5.80 0.67
CA LEU A 105 4.57 4.98 1.24
C LEU A 105 3.96 4.06 0.18
N MET A 106 3.77 4.53 -1.06
CA MET A 106 3.32 3.68 -2.18
C MET A 106 4.29 2.54 -2.53
N LEU A 107 5.61 2.76 -2.41
CA LEU A 107 6.60 1.71 -2.63
C LEU A 107 6.46 0.58 -1.60
N VAL A 108 6.24 0.93 -0.34
CA VAL A 108 6.07 -0.04 0.76
C VAL A 108 4.70 -0.71 0.68
N ASP A 109 3.65 0.04 0.37
CA ASP A 109 2.28 -0.44 0.13
C ASP A 109 2.26 -1.52 -0.96
N ASP A 110 2.93 -1.30 -2.11
CA ASP A 110 3.03 -2.32 -3.16
C ASP A 110 3.72 -3.61 -2.69
N ILE A 111 4.69 -3.51 -1.78
CA ILE A 111 5.33 -4.71 -1.19
C ILE A 111 4.34 -5.43 -0.29
N SER A 112 3.67 -4.70 0.60
CA SER A 112 2.69 -5.24 1.56
C SER A 112 1.50 -5.91 0.86
N ASP A 113 1.10 -5.36 -0.28
CA ASP A 113 0.01 -5.86 -1.13
C ASP A 113 0.47 -6.92 -2.13
N ASN A 114 1.79 -7.14 -2.24
CA ASN A 114 2.40 -7.98 -3.25
C ASN A 114 1.90 -7.63 -4.68
N SER A 115 1.68 -6.33 -4.94
CA SER A 115 1.17 -5.80 -6.20
C SER A 115 2.10 -6.12 -7.37
N ASP A 116 1.58 -6.63 -8.48
CA ASP A 116 2.41 -6.85 -9.68
C ASP A 116 2.66 -5.56 -10.46
N PHE A 117 1.67 -4.66 -10.49
CA PHE A 117 1.68 -3.47 -11.33
C PHE A 117 1.28 -2.20 -10.57
N ARG A 118 1.84 -1.07 -11.02
CA ARG A 118 1.47 0.28 -10.62
C ARG A 118 1.36 1.16 -11.88
N LYS A 119 0.19 1.75 -12.11
CA LYS A 119 -0.13 2.55 -13.32
C LYS A 119 0.25 1.83 -14.63
N GLY A 120 -0.03 0.53 -14.72
CA GLY A 120 0.25 -0.28 -15.92
C GLY A 120 1.75 -0.56 -16.16
N LYS A 121 2.63 -0.23 -15.21
CA LYS A 121 4.05 -0.57 -15.22
C LYS A 121 4.34 -1.57 -14.09
N PRO A 122 5.39 -2.41 -14.18
CA PRO A 122 5.73 -3.31 -13.07
C PRO A 122 5.95 -2.52 -11.77
N ALA A 123 5.45 -3.05 -10.64
CA ALA A 123 5.71 -2.45 -9.34
C ALA A 123 7.22 -2.43 -9.05
N ALA A 124 7.71 -1.42 -8.33
CA ALA A 124 9.16 -1.24 -8.15
C ALA A 124 9.83 -2.46 -7.49
N HIS A 125 9.16 -3.11 -6.53
CA HIS A 125 9.70 -4.30 -5.87
C HIS A 125 9.77 -5.52 -6.80
N ARG A 126 9.02 -5.54 -7.91
CA ARG A 126 9.14 -6.54 -8.97
C ARG A 126 10.35 -6.30 -9.88
N ILE A 127 10.99 -5.14 -9.79
CA ILE A 127 12.19 -4.77 -10.57
C ILE A 127 13.44 -4.85 -9.70
N TYR A 128 13.41 -4.18 -8.55
CA TYR A 128 14.57 -4.01 -7.65
C TYR A 128 14.58 -5.01 -6.49
N GLY A 129 13.50 -5.78 -6.32
CA GLY A 129 13.28 -6.61 -5.15
C GLY A 129 12.68 -5.83 -3.96
N PRO A 130 12.02 -6.55 -3.03
CA PRO A 130 11.33 -5.94 -1.89
C PRO A 130 12.29 -5.26 -0.91
N SER A 131 13.44 -5.86 -0.60
CA SER A 131 14.41 -5.31 0.36
C SER A 131 15.01 -3.99 -0.10
N GLU A 132 15.45 -3.91 -1.37
CA GLU A 132 16.00 -2.66 -1.92
C GLU A 132 14.91 -1.57 -1.98
N THR A 133 13.70 -1.95 -2.40
CA THR A 133 12.56 -1.03 -2.50
C THR A 133 12.17 -0.44 -1.15
N ALA A 134 12.03 -1.27 -0.12
CA ALA A 134 11.73 -0.82 1.23
C ALA A 134 12.86 0.04 1.81
N ASN A 135 14.12 -0.42 1.72
CA ASN A 135 15.27 0.34 2.21
C ASN A 135 15.38 1.70 1.52
N ARG A 136 15.14 1.77 0.20
CA ARG A 136 15.14 3.03 -0.54
C ARG A 136 14.04 3.98 -0.06
N ALA A 137 12.84 3.46 0.20
CA ALA A 137 11.73 4.25 0.73
C ALA A 137 12.08 4.85 2.11
N TYR A 138 12.56 4.03 3.05
CA TYR A 138 12.96 4.50 4.38
C TYR A 138 14.10 5.52 4.30
N TYR A 139 15.14 5.23 3.53
CA TYR A 139 16.26 6.14 3.36
C TYR A 139 15.82 7.51 2.84
N ARG A 140 14.92 7.55 1.83
CA ARG A 140 14.45 8.82 1.26
C ARG A 140 13.56 9.59 2.23
N VAL A 141 12.70 8.92 2.99
CA VAL A 141 11.89 9.54 4.06
C VAL A 141 12.81 10.13 5.14
N THR A 142 13.82 9.38 5.61
CA THR A 142 14.77 9.88 6.62
C THR A 142 15.57 11.08 6.14
N GLN A 143 15.96 11.13 4.86
CA GLN A 143 16.60 12.32 4.28
C GLN A 143 15.69 13.55 4.38
N ILE A 144 14.40 13.41 4.05
CA ILE A 144 13.43 14.51 4.19
C ILE A 144 13.24 14.91 5.64
N LEU A 145 13.16 13.96 6.57
CA LEU A 145 13.04 14.28 8.01
C LEU A 145 14.25 15.08 8.49
N ASN A 146 15.47 14.64 8.15
CA ASN A 146 16.70 15.33 8.53
C ASN A 146 16.78 16.74 7.92
N GLU A 147 16.41 16.87 6.64
CA GLU A 147 16.32 18.16 5.96
C GLU A 147 15.30 19.08 6.63
N THR A 148 14.14 18.55 7.03
CA THR A 148 13.08 19.31 7.71
C THR A 148 13.56 19.87 9.03
N VAL A 149 14.19 19.04 9.88
CA VAL A 149 14.71 19.48 11.18
C VAL A 149 15.78 20.56 11.01
N THR A 150 16.60 20.47 9.96
CA THR A 150 17.70 21.41 9.72
C THR A 150 17.23 22.73 9.11
N ARG A 151 16.34 22.67 8.10
CA ARG A 151 15.95 23.84 7.30
C ARG A 151 14.64 24.48 7.73
N PHE A 152 13.71 23.68 8.24
CA PHE A 152 12.34 24.09 8.60
C PHE A 152 11.95 23.53 9.98
N PRO A 153 12.71 23.82 11.06
CA PRO A 153 12.51 23.18 12.36
C PRO A 153 11.10 23.38 12.96
N LYS A 154 10.45 24.51 12.67
CA LYS A 154 9.06 24.78 13.09
C LYS A 154 8.04 23.84 12.45
N LEU A 155 8.37 23.28 11.28
CA LEU A 155 7.48 22.41 10.51
C LEU A 155 7.71 20.91 10.82
N ALA A 156 8.81 20.57 11.47
CA ALA A 156 9.15 19.20 11.83
C ALA A 156 8.06 18.50 12.68
N PRO A 157 7.42 19.15 13.67
CA PRO A 157 6.35 18.51 14.44
C PRO A 157 5.15 18.09 13.59
N PHE A 158 4.72 18.93 12.64
CA PHE A 158 3.61 18.60 11.73
C PHE A 158 3.96 17.38 10.86
N LEU A 159 5.17 17.35 10.30
CA LEU A 159 5.65 16.24 9.48
C LEU A 159 5.74 14.93 10.27
N LEU A 160 6.35 14.97 11.46
CA LEU A 160 6.51 13.78 12.30
C LEU A 160 5.17 13.23 12.77
N GLN A 161 4.29 14.11 13.29
CA GLN A 161 2.96 13.72 13.76
C GLN A 161 2.14 13.10 12.62
N CYS A 162 2.07 13.75 11.46
CA CYS A 162 1.29 13.20 10.35
C CYS A 162 1.90 11.91 9.81
N LEU A 163 3.23 11.77 9.75
CA LEU A 163 3.87 10.53 9.32
C LEU A 163 3.56 9.37 10.28
N GLU A 164 3.57 9.62 11.59
CA GLU A 164 3.16 8.65 12.60
C GLU A 164 1.69 8.23 12.40
N GLU A 165 0.78 9.18 12.23
CA GLU A 165 -0.64 8.91 11.96
C GLU A 165 -0.82 8.07 10.69
N ILE A 166 -0.11 8.39 9.59
CA ILE A 166 -0.18 7.62 8.35
C ILE A 166 0.26 6.17 8.58
N LEU A 167 1.39 5.98 9.27
CA LEU A 167 1.93 4.65 9.57
C LEU A 167 1.03 3.86 10.52
N HIS A 168 0.40 4.53 11.49
CA HIS A 168 -0.58 3.91 12.39
C HIS A 168 -1.81 3.43 11.62
N GLY A 169 -2.37 4.25 10.73
CA GLY A 169 -3.47 3.83 9.86
C GLY A 169 -3.10 2.64 8.96
N GLN A 170 -1.87 2.63 8.43
CA GLN A 170 -1.37 1.48 7.67
C GLN A 170 -1.25 0.23 8.55
N ASP A 171 -0.73 0.36 9.77
CA ASP A 171 -0.56 -0.76 10.71
C ASP A 171 -1.91 -1.39 11.09
N LEU A 172 -2.93 -0.58 11.38
CA LEU A 172 -4.30 -1.05 11.64
C LEU A 172 -4.82 -1.91 10.47
N SER A 173 -4.70 -1.42 9.23
CA SER A 173 -5.14 -2.17 8.03
C SER A 173 -4.39 -3.50 7.89
N LEU A 174 -3.08 -3.53 8.15
CA LEU A 174 -2.26 -4.74 8.06
C LEU A 174 -2.57 -5.74 9.18
N ILE A 175 -2.87 -5.27 10.40
CA ILE A 175 -3.29 -6.13 11.51
C ILE A 175 -4.62 -6.80 11.16
N TRP A 176 -5.60 -6.05 10.65
CA TRP A 176 -6.88 -6.61 10.22
C TRP A 176 -6.70 -7.64 9.10
N ARG A 177 -5.79 -7.37 8.15
CA ARG A 177 -5.45 -8.31 7.08
C ARG A 177 -4.85 -9.61 7.61
N ARG A 178 -3.95 -9.52 8.61
CA ARG A 178 -3.26 -10.67 9.22
C ARG A 178 -4.20 -11.52 10.06
N ASP A 179 -4.93 -10.88 10.96
CA ASP A 179 -5.72 -11.54 12.02
C ASP A 179 -7.20 -11.72 11.61
N GLY A 180 -7.60 -11.14 10.49
CA GLY A 180 -8.94 -11.23 9.93
C GLY A 180 -9.99 -10.58 10.81
N LEU A 181 -11.21 -11.13 10.77
CA LEU A 181 -12.37 -10.61 11.50
C LEU A 181 -12.20 -10.62 13.02
N ASN A 182 -11.27 -11.40 13.57
CA ASN A 182 -11.01 -11.43 15.02
C ASN A 182 -10.36 -10.15 15.53
N ALA A 183 -9.59 -9.44 14.70
CA ALA A 183 -8.99 -8.15 15.03
C ALA A 183 -9.85 -6.96 14.56
N PHE A 184 -11.04 -7.23 14.00
CA PHE A 184 -11.96 -6.22 13.49
C PHE A 184 -13.22 -6.17 14.37
N PRO A 185 -13.89 -5.02 14.53
CA PRO A 185 -15.06 -4.94 15.41
C PRO A 185 -16.23 -5.84 14.98
N THR A 186 -17.09 -6.19 15.95
CA THR A 186 -18.18 -7.16 15.75
C THR A 186 -19.49 -6.52 15.31
N SER A 187 -19.80 -5.29 15.73
CA SER A 187 -21.02 -4.60 15.29
C SER A 187 -20.77 -3.83 13.99
N ALA A 188 -21.80 -3.71 13.14
CA ALA A 188 -21.71 -2.98 11.87
C ALA A 188 -21.29 -1.51 12.07
N GLU A 189 -21.82 -0.86 13.11
CA GLU A 189 -21.51 0.52 13.44
C GLU A 189 -20.04 0.70 13.86
N GLU A 190 -19.55 -0.16 14.75
CA GLU A 190 -18.14 -0.12 15.19
C GLU A 190 -17.18 -0.46 14.04
N ARG A 191 -17.52 -1.40 13.16
CA ARG A 191 -16.73 -1.72 11.96
C ARG A 191 -16.56 -0.49 11.08
N MET A 192 -17.66 0.23 10.83
CA MET A 192 -17.63 1.42 10.00
C MET A 192 -16.87 2.57 10.67
N ALA A 193 -17.03 2.73 11.98
CA ALA A 193 -16.27 3.72 12.77
C ALA A 193 -14.75 3.43 12.72
N ALA A 194 -14.36 2.18 12.96
CA ALA A 194 -12.95 1.75 12.90
C ALA A 194 -12.36 1.96 11.49
N TYR A 195 -13.10 1.59 10.43
CA TYR A 195 -12.65 1.83 9.06
C TYR A 195 -12.45 3.34 8.78
N ARG A 196 -13.39 4.20 9.21
CA ARG A 196 -13.26 5.67 9.05
C ARG A 196 -12.07 6.23 9.81
N GLU A 197 -11.81 5.74 11.01
CA GLU A 197 -10.64 6.11 11.81
C GLU A 197 -9.35 5.73 11.09
N MET A 198 -9.22 4.47 10.64
CA MET A 198 -8.08 4.01 9.87
C MET A 198 -7.86 4.83 8.60
N ALA A 199 -8.92 5.12 7.83
CA ALA A 199 -8.83 5.94 6.63
C ALA A 199 -8.40 7.39 6.93
N SER A 200 -8.88 7.96 8.04
CA SER A 200 -8.49 9.29 8.52
C SER A 200 -7.02 9.34 8.93
N LEU A 201 -6.51 8.27 9.54
CA LEU A 201 -5.09 8.13 9.89
C LEU A 201 -4.23 7.92 8.65
N LYS A 202 -4.51 6.90 7.84
CA LYS A 202 -3.71 6.50 6.67
C LYS A 202 -3.72 7.57 5.56
N THR A 203 -4.91 7.93 5.08
CA THR A 203 -5.07 8.84 3.92
C THR A 203 -5.32 10.27 4.40
N GLY A 204 -6.11 10.45 5.46
CA GLY A 204 -6.41 11.78 6.01
C GLY A 204 -5.19 12.56 6.46
N ALA A 205 -4.28 11.93 7.20
CA ALA A 205 -3.07 12.61 7.69
C ALA A 205 -2.15 13.09 6.56
N LEU A 206 -2.11 12.40 5.41
CA LEU A 206 -1.36 12.87 4.25
C LEU A 206 -1.92 14.18 3.67
N PHE A 207 -3.25 14.29 3.56
CA PHE A 207 -3.86 15.55 3.10
C PHE A 207 -3.70 16.66 4.14
N ARG A 208 -3.91 16.36 5.43
CA ARG A 208 -3.71 17.33 6.53
C ARG A 208 -2.28 17.85 6.57
N LEU A 209 -1.28 16.98 6.38
CA LEU A 209 0.14 17.35 6.34
C LEU A 209 0.38 18.52 5.38
N MET A 210 -0.17 18.47 4.16
CA MET A 210 0.02 19.56 3.21
C MET A 210 -0.53 20.89 3.72
N GLY A 211 -1.75 20.87 4.29
CA GLY A 211 -2.36 22.05 4.89
C GLY A 211 -1.52 22.62 6.02
N GLN A 212 -1.08 21.74 6.92
CA GLN A 212 -0.27 22.11 8.08
C GLN A 212 1.11 22.66 7.71
N LEU A 213 1.77 22.09 6.69
CA LEU A 213 3.04 22.64 6.20
C LEU A 213 2.88 23.99 5.51
N ALA A 214 1.80 24.16 4.74
CA ALA A 214 1.56 25.38 3.98
C ALA A 214 1.16 26.55 4.89
N LEU A 215 0.24 26.30 5.83
CA LEU A 215 -0.37 27.32 6.69
C LEU A 215 0.28 27.44 8.07
N GLU A 216 1.10 26.45 8.46
CA GLU A 216 1.70 26.35 9.81
C GLU A 216 0.67 26.24 10.94
N ASP A 217 -0.53 25.75 10.63
CA ASP A 217 -1.62 25.55 11.57
C ASP A 217 -2.51 24.37 11.16
N LYS A 218 -3.56 24.09 11.95
CA LYS A 218 -4.54 23.02 11.70
C LYS A 218 -5.88 23.52 11.15
N SER A 219 -5.92 24.76 10.64
CA SER A 219 -7.16 25.44 10.24
C SER A 219 -7.91 24.74 9.10
N LYS A 220 -7.19 23.98 8.25
CA LYS A 220 -7.75 23.24 7.11
C LYS A 220 -7.96 21.75 7.39
N ASP A 221 -7.61 21.24 8.57
CA ASP A 221 -7.64 19.80 8.87
C ASP A 221 -9.00 19.18 8.59
N ARG A 222 -10.09 19.80 9.06
CA ARG A 222 -11.45 19.31 8.81
C ARG A 222 -11.78 19.19 7.32
N THR A 223 -11.42 20.20 6.53
CA THR A 223 -11.69 20.20 5.09
C THR A 223 -10.87 19.12 4.40
N LEU A 224 -9.58 19.03 4.73
CA LEU A 224 -8.65 18.08 4.14
C LEU A 224 -8.95 16.63 4.54
N THR A 225 -9.46 16.38 5.74
CA THR A 225 -9.99 15.06 6.13
C THR A 225 -11.21 14.66 5.28
N ILE A 226 -12.11 15.60 4.93
CA ILE A 226 -13.26 15.28 4.07
C ILE A 226 -12.81 15.00 2.63
N VAL A 227 -11.84 15.77 2.11
CA VAL A 227 -11.21 15.49 0.82
C VAL A 227 -10.60 14.08 0.83
N ALA A 228 -9.79 13.78 1.84
CA ALA A 228 -9.15 12.49 2.00
C ALA A 228 -10.15 11.32 2.12
N TRP A 229 -11.27 11.54 2.81
CA TRP A 229 -12.34 10.55 2.88
C TRP A 229 -12.90 10.22 1.49
N CYS A 230 -13.19 11.26 0.69
CA CYS A 230 -13.66 11.07 -0.67
C CYS A 230 -12.60 10.38 -1.55
N THR A 231 -11.32 10.71 -1.41
CA THR A 231 -10.26 10.06 -2.19
C THR A 231 -10.02 8.62 -1.80
N GLN A 232 -10.14 8.27 -0.51
CA GLN A 232 -10.14 6.89 -0.02
C GLN A 232 -11.31 6.10 -0.62
N LEU A 233 -12.54 6.62 -0.52
CA LEU A 233 -13.72 5.97 -1.10
C LEU A 233 -13.56 5.76 -2.61
N GLN A 234 -13.11 6.78 -3.34
CA GLN A 234 -12.85 6.65 -4.77
C GLN A 234 -11.83 5.55 -5.08
N ASN A 235 -10.79 5.40 -4.26
CA ASN A 235 -9.77 4.37 -4.44
C ASN A 235 -10.36 2.97 -4.25
N ASP A 236 -11.06 2.76 -3.13
CA ASP A 236 -11.67 1.48 -2.79
C ASP A 236 -12.76 1.07 -3.79
N PHE A 237 -13.54 2.05 -4.26
CA PHE A 237 -14.60 1.80 -5.24
C PHE A 237 -14.02 1.41 -6.59
N LYS A 238 -12.92 2.06 -7.01
CA LYS A 238 -12.25 1.73 -8.27
C LYS A 238 -11.66 0.32 -8.23
N ASN A 239 -11.18 -0.13 -7.07
CA ASN A 239 -10.66 -1.48 -6.89
C ASN A 239 -11.67 -2.57 -7.29
N VAL A 240 -12.96 -2.35 -6.99
CA VAL A 240 -14.04 -3.33 -7.21
C VAL A 240 -14.97 -3.00 -8.38
N TYR A 241 -15.10 -1.73 -8.78
CA TYR A 241 -16.07 -1.26 -9.78
C TYR A 241 -15.46 -0.68 -11.05
N SER A 242 -14.13 -0.55 -11.17
CA SER A 242 -13.49 0.02 -12.36
C SER A 242 -12.70 -1.03 -13.15
N SER A 243 -13.15 -1.29 -14.38
CA SER A 243 -12.40 -2.13 -15.33
C SER A 243 -11.10 -1.48 -15.82
N GLU A 244 -11.04 -0.15 -15.86
CA GLU A 244 -9.81 0.60 -16.19
C GLU A 244 -8.76 0.44 -15.08
N TYR A 245 -9.19 0.56 -13.82
CA TYR A 245 -8.32 0.35 -12.66
C TYR A 245 -7.81 -1.09 -12.60
N ALA A 246 -8.69 -2.08 -12.82
CA ALA A 246 -8.30 -3.48 -12.88
C ALA A 246 -7.24 -3.77 -13.94
N LYS A 247 -7.30 -3.12 -15.11
CA LYS A 247 -6.26 -3.23 -16.15
C LYS A 247 -4.94 -2.61 -15.70
N ALA A 248 -4.97 -1.48 -15.01
CA ALA A 248 -3.77 -0.77 -14.56
C ALA A 248 -3.04 -1.48 -13.41
N LYS A 249 -3.78 -2.20 -12.56
CA LYS A 249 -3.25 -3.02 -11.46
C LYS A 249 -3.00 -4.49 -11.84
N GLY A 250 -3.62 -4.98 -12.91
CA GLY A 250 -3.50 -6.35 -13.39
C GLY A 250 -4.54 -7.33 -12.81
N ALA A 251 -5.35 -6.90 -11.84
CA ALA A 251 -6.41 -7.70 -11.24
C ALA A 251 -7.65 -6.87 -10.88
N LEU A 252 -8.84 -7.49 -10.99
CA LEU A 252 -10.07 -6.97 -10.40
C LEU A 252 -10.17 -7.40 -8.94
N ALA A 253 -10.57 -6.46 -8.08
CA ALA A 253 -10.72 -6.67 -6.63
C ALA A 253 -9.44 -7.22 -5.97
N GLU A 254 -8.32 -6.53 -6.23
CA GLU A 254 -7.02 -6.80 -5.60
C GLU A 254 -7.16 -6.79 -4.07
N ASP A 255 -7.93 -5.85 -3.51
CA ASP A 255 -8.10 -5.69 -2.06
C ASP A 255 -8.72 -6.94 -1.43
N LEU A 256 -9.78 -7.49 -2.04
CA LEU A 256 -10.43 -8.71 -1.55
C LEU A 256 -9.48 -9.92 -1.60
N ARG A 257 -8.66 -10.01 -2.66
CA ARG A 257 -7.68 -11.09 -2.80
C ARG A 257 -6.57 -10.97 -1.76
N ASN A 258 -6.22 -9.75 -1.42
CA ASN A 258 -5.27 -9.41 -0.37
C ASN A 258 -5.88 -9.43 1.03
N ARG A 259 -7.18 -9.74 1.17
CA ARG A 259 -7.93 -9.75 2.44
C ARG A 259 -7.93 -8.38 3.15
N GLU A 260 -7.89 -7.31 2.37
CA GLU A 260 -8.03 -5.96 2.87
C GLU A 260 -9.50 -5.61 3.09
N PHE A 261 -9.75 -4.79 4.11
CA PHE A 261 -11.07 -4.38 4.55
C PHE A 261 -11.43 -3.04 3.92
N SER A 262 -11.49 -2.98 2.59
CA SER A 262 -11.89 -1.76 1.86
C SER A 262 -13.38 -1.45 2.06
N TYR A 263 -13.79 -0.20 1.83
CA TYR A 263 -15.14 0.27 2.18
C TYR A 263 -16.28 -0.60 1.61
N PRO A 264 -16.27 -1.02 0.33
CA PRO A 264 -17.29 -1.91 -0.21
C PRO A 264 -17.28 -3.30 0.45
N ILE A 265 -16.12 -3.79 0.89
CA ILE A 265 -15.98 -5.08 1.58
C ILE A 265 -16.59 -4.99 2.97
N VAL A 266 -16.28 -3.92 3.72
CA VAL A 266 -16.85 -3.67 5.06
C VAL A 266 -18.37 -3.56 5.01
N LEU A 267 -18.92 -2.85 4.02
CA LEU A 267 -20.38 -2.80 3.81
C LEU A 267 -20.98 -4.15 3.44
N ALA A 268 -20.29 -4.92 2.59
CA ALA A 268 -20.79 -6.19 2.10
C ALA A 268 -20.85 -7.29 3.18
N LEU A 269 -20.14 -7.12 4.32
CA LEU A 269 -20.27 -8.01 5.48
C LEU A 269 -21.70 -8.01 6.05
N GLU A 270 -22.41 -6.87 5.97
CA GLU A 270 -23.79 -6.73 6.46
C GLU A 270 -24.85 -6.97 5.38
N ALA A 271 -24.44 -7.11 4.13
CA ALA A 271 -25.36 -7.27 3.02
C ALA A 271 -25.91 -8.72 2.96
N PRO A 272 -27.09 -8.94 2.35
CA PRO A 272 -27.55 -10.29 2.05
C PRO A 272 -26.50 -11.07 1.26
N GLY A 273 -26.07 -12.23 1.77
CA GLY A 273 -24.96 -13.00 1.20
C GLY A 273 -23.58 -12.70 1.82
N GLY A 274 -23.49 -11.82 2.82
CA GLY A 274 -22.25 -11.43 3.49
C GLY A 274 -21.43 -12.60 4.06
N GLU A 275 -22.04 -13.77 4.28
CA GLU A 275 -21.33 -15.00 4.64
C GLU A 275 -20.30 -15.43 3.58
N TRP A 276 -20.49 -15.07 2.31
CA TRP A 276 -19.50 -15.29 1.26
C TRP A 276 -18.31 -14.35 1.37
N VAL A 277 -18.53 -13.12 1.83
CA VAL A 277 -17.47 -12.14 2.10
C VAL A 277 -16.62 -12.63 3.28
N VAL A 278 -17.26 -13.07 4.36
CA VAL A 278 -16.58 -13.72 5.51
C VAL A 278 -15.70 -14.89 5.04
N ARG A 279 -16.29 -15.83 4.29
CA ARG A 279 -15.56 -17.00 3.76
C ARG A 279 -14.40 -16.62 2.84
N ALA A 280 -14.52 -15.53 2.08
CA ALA A 280 -13.46 -15.05 1.20
C ALA A 280 -12.29 -14.46 1.99
N LEU A 281 -12.57 -13.71 3.07
CA LEU A 281 -11.55 -13.17 3.97
C LEU A 281 -10.84 -14.27 4.77
N GLU A 282 -11.55 -15.31 5.20
CA GLU A 282 -10.95 -16.48 5.86
C GLU A 282 -10.14 -17.33 4.88
N CYS A 283 -10.72 -17.62 3.71
CA CYS A 283 -10.16 -18.49 2.68
C CYS A 283 -10.45 -17.95 1.27
N GLY A 284 -9.41 -17.36 0.65
CA GLY A 284 -9.45 -16.77 -0.70
C GLY A 284 -9.56 -17.77 -1.86
N SER A 285 -10.32 -18.86 -1.70
CA SER A 285 -10.56 -19.79 -2.80
C SER A 285 -11.25 -19.08 -3.98
N PRO A 286 -10.99 -19.47 -5.25
CA PRO A 286 -11.62 -18.82 -6.41
C PRO A 286 -13.15 -18.79 -6.37
N ARG A 287 -13.77 -19.79 -5.72
CA ARG A 287 -15.22 -19.85 -5.50
C ARG A 287 -15.68 -18.80 -4.50
N ASN A 288 -15.02 -18.70 -3.35
CA ASN A 288 -15.39 -17.74 -2.30
C ASN A 288 -15.23 -16.31 -2.81
N ILE A 289 -14.10 -16.01 -3.46
CA ILE A 289 -13.83 -14.70 -4.07
C ILE A 289 -14.93 -14.33 -5.08
N ARG A 290 -15.31 -15.25 -5.98
CA ARG A 290 -16.36 -14.99 -6.97
C ARG A 290 -17.70 -14.65 -6.31
N LYS A 291 -18.12 -15.44 -5.33
CA LYS A 291 -19.39 -15.22 -4.63
C LYS A 291 -19.38 -13.97 -3.76
N ALA A 292 -18.28 -13.69 -3.08
CA ALA A 292 -18.11 -12.44 -2.35
C ALA A 292 -18.20 -11.23 -3.28
N LEU A 293 -17.63 -11.31 -4.49
CA LEU A 293 -17.74 -10.25 -5.49
C LEU A 293 -19.17 -10.03 -5.97
N GLU A 294 -19.99 -11.08 -6.11
CA GLU A 294 -21.42 -10.94 -6.43
C GLU A 294 -22.15 -10.13 -5.34
N VAL A 295 -21.78 -10.31 -4.06
CA VAL A 295 -22.35 -9.56 -2.93
C VAL A 295 -21.83 -8.12 -2.90
N ILE A 296 -20.51 -7.92 -3.02
CA ILE A 296 -19.87 -6.60 -3.04
C ILE A 296 -20.40 -5.76 -4.20
N GLN A 297 -20.62 -6.38 -5.36
CA GLN A 297 -21.13 -5.71 -6.57
C GLN A 297 -22.66 -5.69 -6.66
N SER A 298 -23.36 -6.15 -5.62
CA SER A 298 -24.82 -6.07 -5.54
C SER A 298 -25.28 -4.62 -5.62
N GLU A 299 -26.49 -4.41 -6.14
CA GLU A 299 -27.06 -3.08 -6.29
C GLU A 299 -27.19 -2.36 -4.93
N SER A 300 -27.50 -3.09 -3.86
CA SER A 300 -27.61 -2.52 -2.51
C SER A 300 -26.27 -1.95 -2.02
N VAL A 301 -25.19 -2.74 -2.03
CA VAL A 301 -23.86 -2.28 -1.59
C VAL A 301 -23.35 -1.15 -2.48
N ARG A 302 -23.52 -1.29 -3.80
CA ARG A 302 -23.12 -0.28 -4.78
C ARG A 302 -23.83 1.05 -4.53
N ASN A 303 -25.16 1.04 -4.35
CA ASN A 303 -25.94 2.25 -4.12
C ASN A 303 -25.54 2.94 -2.82
N THR A 304 -25.29 2.19 -1.74
CA THR A 304 -24.78 2.75 -0.47
C THR A 304 -23.40 3.41 -0.66
N CYS A 305 -22.47 2.74 -1.37
CA CYS A 305 -21.16 3.29 -1.70
C CYS A 305 -21.28 4.65 -2.43
N PHE A 306 -22.03 4.69 -3.53
CA PHE A 306 -22.16 5.92 -4.31
C PHE A 306 -22.97 7.01 -3.59
N ALA A 307 -23.93 6.64 -2.74
CA ALA A 307 -24.64 7.59 -1.90
C ALA A 307 -23.70 8.28 -0.89
N GLU A 308 -22.83 7.52 -0.21
CA GLU A 308 -21.82 8.04 0.72
C GLU A 308 -20.82 8.96 0.01
N LEU A 309 -20.30 8.55 -1.15
CA LEU A 309 -19.36 9.38 -1.90
C LEU A 309 -20.05 10.67 -2.38
N LYS A 310 -21.28 10.57 -2.87
CA LYS A 310 -22.06 11.73 -3.32
C LYS A 310 -22.28 12.71 -2.17
N SER A 311 -22.78 12.26 -1.02
CA SER A 311 -23.04 13.11 0.14
C SER A 311 -21.77 13.75 0.68
N SER A 312 -20.69 12.98 0.80
CA SER A 312 -19.39 13.44 1.31
C SER A 312 -18.69 14.42 0.39
N SER A 313 -18.91 14.31 -0.92
CA SER A 313 -18.25 15.16 -1.93
C SER A 313 -18.80 16.59 -2.00
N VAL A 314 -20.06 16.81 -1.62
CA VAL A 314 -20.73 18.12 -1.73
C VAL A 314 -19.92 19.29 -1.15
N PRO A 315 -19.43 19.23 0.11
CA PRO A 315 -18.69 20.34 0.70
C PRO A 315 -17.29 20.57 0.12
N VAL A 316 -16.74 19.63 -0.67
CA VAL A 316 -15.35 19.65 -1.13
C VAL A 316 -15.22 19.41 -2.64
N LYS A 317 -16.28 19.62 -3.40
CA LYS A 317 -16.32 19.33 -4.84
C LYS A 317 -15.18 20.03 -5.60
N ASP A 318 -14.95 21.30 -5.27
CA ASP A 318 -13.90 22.13 -5.85
C ASP A 318 -12.47 21.69 -5.47
N TRP A 319 -12.30 20.84 -4.46
CA TRP A 319 -11.03 20.16 -4.15
C TRP A 319 -10.89 18.87 -4.95
N LEU A 320 -11.99 18.12 -5.12
CA LEU A 320 -11.99 16.87 -5.88
C LEU A 320 -11.75 17.11 -7.37
N ASP A 321 -12.23 18.22 -7.92
CA ASP A 321 -11.95 18.63 -9.29
C ASP A 321 -10.43 18.84 -9.51
N ILE A 322 -9.69 19.29 -8.48
CA ILE A 322 -8.22 19.43 -8.52
C ILE A 322 -7.52 18.06 -8.42
N TRP A 323 -8.11 17.12 -7.66
CA TRP A 323 -7.59 15.74 -7.57
C TRP A 323 -7.57 15.04 -8.94
N GLY A 324 -8.51 15.37 -9.83
CA GLY A 324 -8.47 14.97 -11.23
C GLY A 324 -8.55 13.45 -11.46
N ARG A 325 -9.22 12.73 -10.57
CA ARG A 325 -9.38 11.27 -10.67
C ARG A 325 -10.64 10.88 -11.44
N ASP A 326 -10.57 11.00 -12.76
CA ASP A 326 -11.68 10.79 -13.71
C ASP A 326 -11.90 9.34 -14.15
N GLU A 327 -11.17 8.35 -13.60
CA GLU A 327 -11.34 6.95 -14.00
C GLU A 327 -12.78 6.48 -13.79
N LYS A 328 -13.36 5.81 -14.80
CA LYS A 328 -14.78 5.46 -14.79
C LYS A 328 -15.03 4.31 -13.80
N MET A 329 -15.93 4.52 -12.85
CA MET A 329 -16.42 3.48 -11.92
C MET A 329 -17.53 2.63 -12.56
N ASN A 330 -17.28 2.15 -13.78
CA ASN A 330 -18.24 1.37 -14.56
C ASN A 330 -17.84 -0.11 -14.57
N LEU A 331 -18.69 -0.94 -13.97
CA LEU A 331 -18.89 -2.30 -14.43
C LEU A 331 -19.98 -2.21 -15.50
N LYS A 332 -19.65 -2.45 -16.77
CA LYS A 332 -20.70 -2.84 -17.72
C LYS A 332 -21.36 -4.05 -17.07
N SER A 333 -22.64 -3.93 -16.71
CA SER A 333 -23.45 -5.09 -16.33
C SER A 333 -23.21 -6.12 -17.43
N GLN A 334 -22.48 -7.19 -17.12
CA GLN A 334 -22.51 -8.37 -17.96
C GLN A 334 -23.91 -8.94 -17.74
N LYS A 335 -24.90 -8.36 -18.43
CA LYS A 335 -26.17 -9.04 -18.68
C LYS A 335 -25.79 -10.34 -19.38
N LYS A 336 -25.84 -11.43 -18.62
CA LYS A 336 -25.97 -12.76 -19.20
C LYS A 336 -27.41 -12.99 -19.57
#